data_AF-A0A367IMU0-F1
#
_entry.id   AF-A0A367IMU0-F1
#
_cell.length_a   1.000
_cell.length_b   1.000
_cell.length_c   1.000
_cell.angle_alpha   90.00
_cell.angle_beta   90.00
_cell.angle_gamma   90.00
#
_symmetry.space_group_name_H-M   'P 1'
#
loop_
_entity.id
_entity.type
_entity.pdbx_description
1 polymer ?
#
loop_
_entity_poly.entity_id
_entity_poly.type
_entity_poly.pdbx_seq_one_letter_code
_entity_poly.pdbx_strand_id
1 'polypeptide(L)'
;ECKDQFCFECFEKYVTQVVKSSWGLSVTMVKCPVCSDSLNKQEWGCYVPRHIVALYDKHNIPYRSYSRTCPHCDIEMTPCTHNSTFQQSSSICAFLNTVISFCSKQEKHAKNNDHMNIYGWIKLFHQGLQDLKPVNIYKPLIKDIFQFEKNHTSQYSTIQHRYSYQLSLLFLKTIHDPDAWKQVQFMHIGFFPNMDCSHCQIPICLHCGYDSHPALTCEENMNLLIALIVDLPFVGAAVLHGPRDVGFIDAQYPPVNHFQIIMLF
;
A
#
# COMPACT_ATOMS: atom_id res chain seq x y z
N GLU A 1 -36.09 -12.88 -7.57
CA GLU A 1 -35.28 -13.43 -6.46
C GLU A 1 -34.75 -14.79 -6.85
N CYS A 2 -33.46 -15.01 -6.65
CA CYS A 2 -32.80 -16.31 -6.80
C CYS A 2 -33.43 -17.32 -5.81
N LYS A 3 -33.75 -18.53 -6.29
CA LYS A 3 -34.34 -19.63 -5.49
C LYS A 3 -33.47 -20.88 -5.51
N ASP A 4 -32.19 -20.71 -5.81
CA ASP A 4 -31.25 -21.81 -5.89
C ASP A 4 -31.00 -22.42 -4.50
N GLN A 5 -30.90 -23.74 -4.46
CA GLN A 5 -30.74 -24.50 -3.23
C GLN A 5 -29.40 -25.21 -3.21
N PHE A 6 -28.72 -25.12 -2.08
CA PHE A 6 -27.42 -25.74 -1.86
C PHE A 6 -27.45 -26.58 -0.59
N CYS A 7 -26.71 -27.69 -0.60
CA CYS A 7 -26.45 -28.41 0.64
C CYS A 7 -25.64 -27.52 1.60
N PHE A 8 -25.84 -27.68 2.91
CA PHE A 8 -25.13 -26.89 3.92
C PHE A 8 -23.61 -26.92 3.72
N GLU A 9 -23.03 -28.12 3.61
CA GLU A 9 -21.58 -28.31 3.43
C GLU A 9 -21.06 -27.69 2.13
N CYS A 10 -21.86 -27.73 1.07
CA CYS A 10 -21.53 -27.20 -0.25
C CYS A 10 -21.42 -25.68 -0.18
N PHE A 11 -22.41 -25.05 0.46
CA PHE A 11 -22.49 -23.61 0.63
C PHE A 11 -21.38 -23.11 1.57
N GLU A 12 -21.15 -23.80 2.70
CA GLU A 12 -20.08 -23.45 3.64
C GLU A 12 -18.70 -23.46 2.96
N LYS A 13 -18.39 -24.52 2.21
CA LYS A 13 -17.12 -24.64 1.48
C LYS A 13 -16.96 -23.53 0.46
N TYR A 14 -18.00 -23.25 -0.32
CA TYR A 14 -18.00 -22.18 -1.31
C TYR A 14 -17.69 -20.82 -0.68
N VAL A 15 -18.47 -20.42 0.33
CA VAL A 15 -18.28 -19.12 0.99
C VAL A 15 -16.90 -19.04 1.64
N THR A 16 -16.47 -20.10 2.33
CA THR A 16 -15.13 -20.16 2.94
C THR A 16 -14.02 -19.95 1.92
N GLN A 17 -14.13 -20.57 0.74
CA GLN A 17 -13.15 -20.40 -0.33
C GLN A 17 -13.17 -18.96 -0.88
N VAL A 18 -14.35 -18.39 -1.12
CA VAL A 18 -14.49 -17.00 -1.58
C VAL A 18 -13.83 -16.05 -0.59
N VAL A 19 -14.12 -16.18 0.71
CA VAL A 19 -13.55 -15.32 1.76
C VAL A 19 -12.04 -15.50 1.88
N LYS A 20 -11.53 -16.74 1.91
CA LYS A 20 -10.08 -17.00 2.03
C LYS A 20 -9.29 -16.60 0.79
N SER A 21 -9.90 -16.66 -0.38
CA SER A 21 -9.30 -16.20 -1.64
C SER A 21 -9.31 -14.67 -1.75
N SER A 22 -10.06 -13.98 -0.89
CA SER A 22 -10.00 -12.53 -0.82
C SER A 22 -8.74 -12.06 -0.12
N TRP A 23 -7.88 -11.43 -0.90
CA TRP A 23 -6.71 -10.73 -0.37
C TRP A 23 -7.06 -9.33 0.19
N GLY A 24 -8.36 -9.01 0.32
CA GLY A 24 -8.81 -7.69 0.74
C GLY A 24 -8.40 -6.58 -0.22
N LEU A 25 -8.15 -6.90 -1.51
CA LEU A 25 -7.81 -5.93 -2.57
C LEU A 25 -9.06 -5.22 -3.13
N SER A 26 -10.23 -5.84 -3.04
CA SER A 26 -11.54 -5.25 -3.34
C SER A 26 -12.57 -5.71 -2.30
N VAL A 27 -13.73 -5.04 -2.24
CA VAL A 27 -14.85 -5.55 -1.46
C VAL A 27 -15.24 -6.90 -2.05
N THR A 28 -15.14 -7.94 -1.24
CA THR A 28 -15.50 -9.30 -1.64
C THR A 28 -16.99 -9.42 -1.52
N MET A 29 -17.71 -9.36 -2.64
CA MET A 29 -19.13 -9.68 -2.64
C MET A 29 -19.30 -11.19 -2.76
N VAL A 30 -19.85 -11.83 -1.73
CA VAL A 30 -20.29 -13.23 -1.83
C VAL A 30 -21.52 -13.23 -2.74
N LYS A 31 -21.45 -14.00 -3.84
CA LYS A 31 -22.50 -14.06 -4.86
C LYS A 31 -23.10 -15.47 -4.92
N CYS A 32 -24.30 -15.59 -5.46
CA CYS A 32 -24.85 -16.89 -5.80
C CYS A 32 -23.97 -17.54 -6.88
N PRO A 33 -23.50 -18.79 -6.71
CA PRO A 33 -22.70 -19.49 -7.72
C PRO A 33 -23.40 -19.67 -9.07
N VAL A 34 -24.73 -19.61 -9.10
CA VAL A 34 -25.54 -19.86 -10.29
C VAL A 34 -25.91 -18.55 -10.99
N CYS A 35 -26.62 -17.65 -10.31
CA CYS A 35 -27.11 -16.41 -10.92
C CYS A 35 -26.18 -15.20 -10.76
N SER A 36 -25.10 -15.30 -9.98
CA SER A 36 -24.17 -14.20 -9.67
C SER A 36 -24.77 -13.00 -8.91
N ASP A 37 -25.99 -13.12 -8.40
CA ASP A 37 -26.60 -12.12 -7.52
C ASP A 37 -25.87 -12.04 -6.18
N SER A 38 -25.74 -10.84 -5.62
CA SER A 38 -25.11 -10.64 -4.31
C SER A 38 -25.94 -11.25 -3.19
N LEU A 39 -25.32 -12.06 -2.35
CA LEU A 39 -25.94 -12.66 -1.16
C LEU A 39 -25.78 -11.74 0.05
N ASN A 40 -26.85 -11.62 0.85
CA ASN A 40 -26.81 -10.81 2.07
C ASN A 40 -25.88 -11.45 3.12
N LYS A 41 -24.98 -10.66 3.70
CA LYS A 41 -24.08 -11.09 4.79
C LYS A 41 -24.82 -11.69 5.98
N GLN A 42 -25.94 -11.10 6.39
CA GLN A 42 -26.72 -11.61 7.51
C GLN A 42 -27.26 -13.02 7.24
N GLU A 43 -27.53 -13.33 5.97
CA GLU A 43 -28.04 -14.63 5.55
C GLU A 43 -26.92 -15.66 5.44
N TRP A 44 -25.91 -15.43 4.59
CA TRP A 44 -24.84 -16.41 4.40
C TRP A 44 -23.98 -16.60 5.66
N GLY A 45 -23.86 -15.56 6.49
CA GLY A 45 -23.09 -15.60 7.74
C GLY A 45 -23.63 -16.58 8.78
N CYS A 46 -24.89 -16.99 8.67
CA CYS A 46 -25.50 -18.03 9.51
C CYS A 46 -25.05 -19.44 9.14
N TYR A 47 -24.52 -19.64 7.92
CA TYR A 47 -24.17 -20.95 7.38
C TYR A 47 -22.66 -21.20 7.32
N VAL A 48 -21.86 -20.33 7.95
CA VAL A 48 -20.39 -20.49 8.01
C VAL A 48 -19.86 -20.28 9.43
N PRO A 49 -18.67 -20.82 9.75
CA PRO A 49 -18.05 -20.57 11.03
C PRO A 49 -17.81 -19.08 11.32
N ARG A 50 -17.97 -18.68 12.59
CA ARG A 50 -17.78 -17.27 13.02
C ARG A 50 -16.43 -16.68 12.62
N HIS A 51 -15.37 -17.48 12.61
CA HIS A 51 -14.03 -17.02 12.23
C HIS A 51 -13.96 -16.63 10.73
N ILE A 52 -14.77 -17.22 9.86
CA ILE A 52 -14.87 -16.85 8.44
C ILE A 52 -15.59 -15.50 8.30
N VAL A 53 -16.66 -15.28 9.06
CA VAL A 53 -17.35 -13.98 9.09
C VAL A 53 -16.40 -12.88 9.61
N ALA A 54 -15.65 -13.16 10.67
CA ALA A 54 -14.65 -12.23 11.20
C ALA A 54 -13.53 -11.92 10.19
N LEU A 55 -13.08 -12.93 9.44
CA LEU A 55 -12.10 -12.76 8.36
C LEU A 55 -12.66 -11.89 7.23
N TYR A 56 -13.89 -12.17 6.79
CA TYR A 56 -14.59 -11.35 5.81
C TYR A 56 -14.68 -9.89 6.26
N ASP A 57 -15.10 -9.66 7.51
CA ASP A 57 -15.22 -8.31 8.06
C ASP A 57 -13.87 -7.61 8.08
N LYS A 58 -12.83 -8.29 8.56
CA LYS A 58 -11.46 -7.77 8.57
C LYS A 58 -10.99 -7.31 7.18
N HIS A 59 -11.33 -8.03 6.11
CA HIS A 59 -10.93 -7.68 4.75
C HIS A 59 -11.80 -6.60 4.09
N ASN A 60 -13.03 -6.42 4.56
CA ASN A 60 -14.03 -5.52 3.96
C ASN A 60 -14.30 -4.26 4.79
N ILE A 61 -13.53 -4.00 5.86
CA ILE A 61 -13.59 -2.73 6.61
C ILE A 61 -13.38 -1.54 5.64
N PRO A 62 -14.27 -0.53 5.65
CA PRO A 62 -14.08 0.70 4.88
C PRO A 62 -12.74 1.36 5.22
N TYR A 63 -12.06 1.89 4.20
CA TYR A 63 -10.75 2.53 4.35
C TYR A 63 -9.68 1.64 5.00
N ARG A 64 -9.79 0.31 4.83
CA ARG A 64 -8.78 -0.63 5.31
C ARG A 64 -7.40 -0.23 4.80
N SER A 65 -6.55 0.15 5.73
CA SER A 65 -5.17 0.48 5.43
C SER A 65 -4.41 -0.76 4.97
N TYR A 66 -3.54 -0.56 4.00
CA TYR A 66 -2.53 -1.53 3.64
C TYR A 66 -1.58 -1.68 4.80
N SER A 67 -1.16 -2.90 5.10
CA SER A 67 -0.17 -3.15 6.14
C SER A 67 0.81 -4.23 5.72
N ARG A 68 2.02 -4.15 6.28
CA ARG A 68 3.09 -5.14 6.14
C ARG A 68 3.79 -5.31 7.47
N THR A 69 4.26 -6.53 7.74
CA THR A 69 5.08 -6.82 8.92
C THR A 69 6.53 -6.54 8.60
N CYS A 70 7.26 -5.88 9.51
CA CYS A 70 8.70 -5.71 9.39
C CYS A 70 9.40 -7.05 9.59
N PRO A 71 10.26 -7.51 8.65
CA PRO A 71 10.91 -8.82 8.73
C PRO A 71 11.93 -8.95 9.86
N HIS A 72 12.33 -7.83 10.49
CA HIS A 72 13.34 -7.80 11.55
C HIS A 72 12.78 -7.74 12.96
N CYS A 73 11.53 -7.28 13.13
CA CYS A 73 10.97 -7.06 14.47
C CYS A 73 9.47 -7.41 14.58
N ASP A 74 8.90 -8.00 13.54
CA ASP A 74 7.50 -8.46 13.48
C ASP A 74 6.43 -7.40 13.76
N ILE A 75 6.81 -6.12 13.74
CA ILE A 75 5.88 -5.00 13.95
C ILE A 75 5.15 -4.71 12.64
N GLU A 76 3.81 -4.61 12.74
CA GLU A 76 2.95 -4.21 11.65
C GLU A 76 3.14 -2.71 11.33
N MET A 77 3.38 -2.42 10.06
CA MET A 77 3.61 -1.09 9.51
C MET A 77 2.49 -0.73 8.55
N THR A 78 2.02 0.52 8.65
CA THR A 78 0.85 1.01 7.91
C THR A 78 1.22 2.33 7.22
N PRO A 79 1.55 2.34 5.91
CA PRO A 79 2.06 3.53 5.22
C PRO A 79 1.00 4.63 5.05
N CYS A 80 -0.27 4.28 5.01
CA CYS A 80 -1.37 5.22 4.82
C CYS A 80 -2.47 4.93 5.84
N THR A 81 -2.92 5.94 6.57
CA THR A 81 -4.07 5.84 7.47
C THR A 81 -5.14 6.82 7.02
N HIS A 82 -6.40 6.37 7.05
CA HIS A 82 -7.53 7.26 6.83
C HIS A 82 -7.86 7.99 8.13
N ASN A 83 -7.81 9.32 8.10
CA ASN A 83 -8.23 10.18 9.20
C ASN A 83 -9.24 11.19 8.64
N SER A 84 -10.51 11.04 9.02
CA SER A 84 -11.64 11.81 8.48
C SER A 84 -11.72 13.28 8.95
N THR A 85 -10.80 13.73 9.79
CA THR A 85 -10.80 15.07 10.41
C THR A 85 -10.23 16.19 9.53
N PHE A 86 -9.85 15.93 8.27
CA PHE A 86 -9.19 16.93 7.42
C PHE A 86 -10.17 17.67 6.48
N GLN A 87 -10.17 19.01 6.53
CA GLN A 87 -10.87 19.88 5.56
C GLN A 87 -10.06 20.02 4.25
N GLN A 88 -10.75 19.98 3.10
CA GLN A 88 -10.33 19.13 1.97
C GLN A 88 -9.78 19.78 0.69
N SER A 89 -9.91 21.08 0.46
CA SER A 89 -9.44 21.68 -0.82
C SER A 89 -8.50 22.86 -0.60
N SER A 90 -8.77 23.70 0.41
CA SER A 90 -7.88 24.79 0.81
C SER A 90 -6.49 24.30 1.20
N SER A 91 -6.39 23.10 1.78
CA SER A 91 -5.14 22.49 2.21
C SER A 91 -4.24 22.07 1.03
N ILE A 92 -4.80 21.47 -0.03
CA ILE A 92 -4.03 21.11 -1.24
C ILE A 92 -3.58 22.37 -1.99
N CYS A 93 -4.47 23.34 -2.21
CA CYS A 93 -4.09 24.60 -2.86
C CYS A 93 -3.00 25.33 -2.08
N ALA A 94 -3.12 25.43 -0.75
CA ALA A 94 -2.10 26.04 0.11
C ALA A 94 -0.75 25.28 0.03
N PHE A 95 -0.81 23.95 0.00
CA PHE A 95 0.39 23.12 -0.16
C PHE A 95 1.06 23.37 -1.52
N LEU A 96 0.32 23.37 -2.61
CA LEU A 96 0.87 23.61 -3.96
C LEU A 96 1.48 25.03 -4.09
N ASN A 97 0.86 26.05 -3.50
CA ASN A 97 1.44 27.39 -3.42
C ASN A 97 2.77 27.40 -2.65
N THR A 98 2.86 26.60 -1.59
CA THR A 98 4.09 26.41 -0.81
C THR A 98 5.18 25.70 -1.64
N VAL A 99 4.82 24.68 -2.43
CA VAL A 99 5.75 24.00 -3.33
C VAL A 99 6.36 24.98 -4.34
N ILE A 100 5.56 25.87 -4.92
CA ILE A 100 6.03 26.89 -5.85
C ILE A 100 6.99 27.88 -5.16
N SER A 101 6.70 28.33 -3.95
CA SER A 101 7.52 29.34 -3.26
C SER A 101 8.94 28.84 -2.93
N PHE A 102 9.12 27.52 -2.79
CA PHE A 102 10.43 26.88 -2.60
C PHE A 102 11.28 26.78 -3.87
N CYS A 103 10.77 27.22 -5.04
CA CYS A 103 11.57 27.29 -6.25
C CYS A 103 12.76 28.25 -6.05
N SER A 104 13.97 27.71 -6.08
CA SER A 104 15.23 28.44 -5.86
C SER A 104 15.54 29.53 -6.91
N LYS A 105 14.78 29.58 -8.02
CA LYS A 105 15.03 30.47 -9.18
C LYS A 105 13.85 31.38 -9.54
N GLN A 106 12.97 31.64 -8.56
CA GLN A 106 11.69 32.37 -8.59
C GLN A 106 11.38 33.18 -9.87
N GLU A 107 12.19 34.19 -10.25
CA GLU A 107 11.86 35.09 -11.37
C GLU A 107 12.23 34.59 -12.78
N LYS A 108 13.19 33.66 -12.93
CA LYS A 108 13.65 33.20 -14.26
C LYS A 108 12.81 32.05 -14.85
N HIS A 109 11.89 31.48 -14.07
CA HIS A 109 11.17 30.24 -14.40
C HIS A 109 9.64 30.34 -14.31
N ALA A 110 9.06 31.52 -14.10
CA ALA A 110 7.60 31.67 -13.95
C ALA A 110 6.78 31.18 -15.16
N LYS A 111 7.39 31.12 -16.36
CA LYS A 111 6.79 30.57 -17.60
C LYS A 111 7.26 29.15 -17.95
N ASN A 112 7.99 28.49 -17.06
CA ASN A 112 8.38 27.09 -17.27
C ASN A 112 7.13 26.20 -17.23
N ASN A 113 7.11 25.15 -18.07
CA ASN A 113 6.04 24.18 -18.16
C ASN A 113 5.69 23.58 -16.79
N ASP A 114 6.70 23.29 -15.96
CA ASP A 114 6.51 22.73 -14.62
C ASP A 114 5.71 23.66 -13.69
N HIS A 115 5.97 24.98 -13.73
CA HIS A 115 5.21 25.95 -12.94
C HIS A 115 3.78 26.09 -13.47
N MET A 116 3.61 26.11 -14.80
CA MET A 116 2.30 26.17 -15.44
C MET A 116 1.44 24.95 -15.09
N ASN A 117 2.03 23.75 -15.00
CA ASN A 117 1.32 22.55 -14.57
C ASN A 117 0.83 22.69 -13.12
N ILE A 118 1.68 23.15 -12.19
CA ILE A 118 1.24 23.37 -10.79
C ILE A 118 0.15 24.44 -10.71
N TYR A 119 0.28 25.57 -11.42
CA TYR A 119 -0.78 26.57 -11.46
C TYR A 119 -2.09 26.02 -12.05
N GLY A 120 -2.00 25.14 -13.06
CA GLY A 120 -3.13 24.40 -13.60
C GLY A 120 -3.84 23.55 -12.54
N TRP A 121 -3.07 22.80 -11.75
CA TRP A 121 -3.61 22.04 -10.62
C TRP A 121 -4.25 22.94 -9.56
N ILE A 122 -3.58 24.02 -9.15
CA ILE A 122 -4.13 24.99 -8.19
C ILE A 122 -5.47 25.53 -8.68
N LYS A 123 -5.57 25.90 -9.97
CA LYS A 123 -6.82 26.38 -10.56
C LYS A 123 -7.91 25.31 -10.53
N LEU A 124 -7.57 24.07 -10.90
CA LEU A 124 -8.50 22.94 -10.90
C LEU A 124 -9.05 22.68 -9.48
N PHE A 125 -8.19 22.66 -8.46
CA PHE A 125 -8.62 22.45 -7.07
C PHE A 125 -9.45 23.63 -6.51
N HIS A 126 -9.17 24.88 -6.93
CA HIS A 126 -10.00 26.03 -6.57
C HIS A 126 -11.40 25.98 -7.19
N GLN A 127 -11.51 25.51 -8.44
CA GLN A 127 -12.80 25.40 -9.15
C GLN A 127 -13.66 24.24 -8.62
N GLY A 128 -13.07 23.34 -7.85
CA GLY A 128 -13.74 22.16 -7.31
C GLY A 128 -13.70 20.98 -8.28
N LEU A 129 -13.67 19.76 -7.72
CA LEU A 129 -13.52 18.51 -8.46
C LEU A 129 -14.85 17.78 -8.68
N GLN A 130 -15.98 18.50 -8.78
CA GLN A 130 -17.32 17.92 -8.62
C GLN A 130 -17.65 16.80 -9.63
N ASP A 131 -16.97 16.75 -10.78
CA ASP A 131 -17.16 15.70 -11.81
C ASP A 131 -15.94 14.79 -12.03
N LEU A 132 -14.83 15.03 -11.32
CA LEU A 132 -13.58 14.29 -11.51
C LEU A 132 -13.40 13.24 -10.41
N LYS A 133 -13.27 11.98 -10.82
CA LYS A 133 -12.93 10.89 -9.89
C LYS A 133 -11.50 11.11 -9.34
N PRO A 134 -11.29 11.09 -8.01
CA PRO A 134 -9.96 11.27 -7.40
C PRO A 134 -8.88 10.33 -7.98
N VAL A 135 -9.27 9.10 -8.30
CA VAL A 135 -8.44 8.06 -8.93
C VAL A 135 -7.80 8.54 -10.24
N ASN A 136 -8.51 9.36 -11.03
CA ASN A 136 -8.06 9.80 -12.36
C ASN A 136 -7.09 10.98 -12.29
N ILE A 137 -7.22 11.82 -11.28
CA ILE A 137 -6.38 13.02 -11.10
C ILE A 137 -5.09 12.73 -10.33
N TYR A 138 -5.09 11.68 -9.51
CA TYR A 138 -3.97 11.38 -8.63
C TYR A 138 -2.65 11.11 -9.37
N LYS A 139 -2.63 10.16 -10.32
CA LYS A 139 -1.38 9.80 -11.03
C LYS A 139 -0.79 11.00 -11.81
N PRO A 140 -1.56 11.75 -12.61
CA PRO A 140 -1.04 12.94 -13.29
C PRO A 140 -0.49 13.98 -12.32
N LEU A 141 -1.24 14.29 -11.25
CA LEU A 141 -0.81 15.27 -10.24
C LEU A 141 0.55 14.90 -9.63
N ILE A 142 0.70 13.67 -9.14
CA ILE A 142 1.95 13.24 -8.49
C ILE A 142 3.13 13.24 -9.47
N LYS A 143 2.91 12.85 -10.74
CA LYS A 143 3.95 12.92 -11.78
C LYS A 143 4.42 14.35 -12.05
N ASP A 144 3.50 15.31 -12.12
CA ASP A 144 3.86 16.71 -12.34
C ASP A 144 4.65 17.28 -11.15
N ILE A 145 4.30 16.89 -9.92
CA ILE A 145 5.06 17.31 -8.74
C ILE A 145 6.45 16.67 -8.72
N PHE A 146 6.60 15.38 -9.07
CA PHE A 146 7.92 14.78 -9.21
C PHE A 146 8.81 15.52 -10.21
N GLN A 147 8.24 15.87 -11.36
CA GLN A 147 8.96 16.58 -12.40
C GLN A 147 9.39 17.97 -11.91
N PHE A 148 8.51 18.67 -11.20
CA PHE A 148 8.82 19.95 -10.57
C PHE A 148 9.94 19.83 -9.53
N GLU A 149 9.83 18.87 -8.60
CA GLU A 149 10.85 18.61 -7.57
C GLU A 149 12.23 18.41 -8.21
N LYS A 150 12.31 17.51 -9.18
CA LYS A 150 13.54 17.17 -9.90
C LYS A 150 14.21 18.38 -10.54
N ASN A 151 13.42 19.28 -11.12
CA ASN A 151 13.93 20.41 -11.89
C ASN A 151 14.20 21.68 -11.05
N HIS A 152 13.51 21.85 -9.92
CA HIS A 152 13.45 23.14 -9.21
C HIS A 152 13.97 23.13 -7.77
N THR A 153 14.17 21.95 -7.18
CA THR A 153 14.67 21.83 -5.80
C THR A 153 16.18 21.58 -5.80
N SER A 154 16.94 22.46 -5.14
CA SER A 154 18.40 22.37 -5.07
C SER A 154 18.90 21.20 -4.21
N GLN A 155 18.01 20.59 -3.42
CA GLN A 155 18.27 19.46 -2.52
C GLN A 155 17.72 18.14 -3.08
N TYR A 156 17.73 17.96 -4.40
CA TYR A 156 17.33 16.68 -5.00
C TYR A 156 18.36 15.60 -4.64
N SER A 157 18.23 15.03 -3.44
CA SER A 157 18.78 13.73 -3.12
C SER A 157 17.88 12.70 -3.78
N THR A 158 18.47 11.71 -4.43
CA THR A 158 17.81 10.58 -5.11
C THR A 158 16.89 9.74 -4.20
N ILE A 159 16.77 10.09 -2.92
CA ILE A 159 16.15 9.28 -1.87
C ILE A 159 14.93 9.97 -1.24
N GLN A 160 14.68 11.28 -1.43
CA GLN A 160 13.51 11.91 -0.81
C GLN A 160 12.74 12.87 -1.72
N HIS A 161 11.74 12.29 -2.36
CA HIS A 161 10.58 12.90 -2.98
C HIS A 161 9.63 13.57 -1.96
N ARG A 162 10.14 14.57 -1.25
CA ARG A 162 9.51 15.09 -0.02
C ARG A 162 8.13 15.71 -0.26
N TYR A 163 8.00 16.62 -1.21
CA TYR A 163 6.74 17.33 -1.49
C TYR A 163 5.72 16.43 -2.19
N SER A 164 6.15 15.60 -3.13
CA SER A 164 5.27 14.63 -3.80
C SER A 164 4.74 13.58 -2.82
N TYR A 165 5.58 13.08 -1.90
CA TYR A 165 5.14 12.19 -0.81
C TYR A 165 4.13 12.87 0.11
N GLN A 166 4.45 14.07 0.60
CA GLN A 166 3.56 14.84 1.48
C GLN A 166 2.23 15.19 0.81
N LEU A 167 2.26 15.63 -0.46
CA LEU A 167 1.05 15.90 -1.22
C LEU A 167 0.23 14.63 -1.41
N SER A 168 0.87 13.50 -1.68
CA SER A 168 0.15 12.24 -1.83
C SER A 168 -0.57 11.83 -0.55
N LEU A 169 0.05 11.98 0.61
CA LEU A 169 -0.61 11.72 1.89
C LEU A 169 -1.74 12.71 2.15
N LEU A 170 -1.55 13.98 1.80
CA LEU A 170 -2.59 15.00 1.91
C LEU A 170 -3.79 14.66 1.00
N PHE A 171 -3.54 14.27 -0.25
CA PHE A 171 -4.57 13.89 -1.20
C PHE A 171 -5.38 12.67 -0.72
N LEU A 172 -4.72 11.67 -0.13
CA LEU A 172 -5.42 10.53 0.48
C LEU A 172 -6.42 10.95 1.56
N LYS A 173 -6.10 11.97 2.36
CA LYS A 173 -6.99 12.49 3.41
C LYS A 173 -8.23 13.21 2.87
N THR A 174 -8.22 13.61 1.60
CA THR A 174 -9.36 14.31 0.98
C THR A 174 -10.38 13.36 0.34
N ILE A 175 -10.12 12.05 0.33
CA ILE A 175 -11.00 11.06 -0.31
C ILE A 175 -12.00 10.48 0.71
N HIS A 176 -13.28 10.65 0.40
CA HIS A 176 -14.42 10.14 1.20
C HIS A 176 -15.06 8.87 0.66
N ASP A 177 -14.61 8.39 -0.49
CA ASP A 177 -15.09 7.13 -1.04
C ASP A 177 -14.08 6.02 -0.68
N PRO A 178 -14.48 4.98 0.08
CA PRO A 178 -13.57 3.92 0.51
C PRO A 178 -12.86 3.20 -0.64
N ASP A 179 -13.54 2.98 -1.76
CA ASP A 179 -12.98 2.28 -2.91
C ASP A 179 -11.97 3.15 -3.65
N ALA A 180 -12.27 4.44 -3.84
CA ALA A 180 -11.32 5.40 -4.38
C ALA A 180 -10.11 5.58 -3.45
N TRP A 181 -10.32 5.65 -2.14
CA TRP A 181 -9.24 5.78 -1.16
C TRP A 181 -8.29 4.60 -1.24
N LYS A 182 -8.84 3.39 -1.32
CA LYS A 182 -8.08 2.16 -1.46
C LYS A 182 -7.26 2.12 -2.76
N GLN A 183 -7.86 2.49 -3.88
CA GLN A 183 -7.16 2.57 -5.16
C GLN A 183 -6.00 3.57 -5.11
N VAL A 184 -6.25 4.77 -4.58
CA VAL A 184 -5.22 5.79 -4.45
C VAL A 184 -4.13 5.38 -3.45
N GLN A 185 -4.45 4.63 -2.38
CA GLN A 185 -3.46 4.07 -1.47
C GLN A 185 -2.49 3.14 -2.19
N PHE A 186 -2.98 2.25 -3.07
CA PHE A 186 -2.10 1.39 -3.85
C PHE A 186 -1.25 2.17 -4.85
N MET A 187 -1.80 3.24 -5.44
CA MET A 187 -1.01 4.12 -6.29
C MET A 187 0.06 4.89 -5.49
N HIS A 188 -0.24 5.30 -4.26
CA HIS A 188 0.75 5.89 -3.34
C HIS A 188 1.88 4.91 -3.09
N ILE A 189 1.58 3.67 -2.71
CA ILE A 189 2.60 2.63 -2.49
C ILE A 189 3.41 2.39 -3.77
N GLY A 190 2.78 2.43 -4.95
CA GLY A 190 3.48 2.33 -6.24
C GLY A 190 4.46 3.46 -6.53
N PHE A 191 4.17 4.69 -6.07
CA PHE A 191 5.10 5.82 -6.19
C PHE A 191 6.12 5.90 -5.06
N PHE A 192 5.77 5.40 -3.87
CA PHE A 192 6.57 5.49 -2.64
C PHE A 192 6.66 4.10 -2.02
N PRO A 193 7.46 3.19 -2.61
CA PRO A 193 7.47 1.79 -2.24
C PRO A 193 8.26 1.51 -0.96
N ASN A 194 8.87 2.51 -0.32
CA ASN A 194 9.76 2.32 0.82
C ASN A 194 9.22 3.03 2.06
N MET A 195 9.36 2.40 3.22
CA MET A 195 8.96 2.95 4.51
C MET A 195 9.94 2.51 5.60
N ASP A 196 10.33 3.42 6.47
CA ASP A 196 11.15 3.10 7.64
C ASP A 196 10.29 2.46 8.73
N CYS A 197 10.77 1.35 9.29
CA CYS A 197 10.09 0.73 10.42
C CYS A 197 10.10 1.66 11.64
N SER A 198 8.94 1.92 12.23
CA SER A 198 8.81 2.80 13.40
C SER A 198 9.61 2.34 14.63
N HIS A 199 9.96 1.06 14.71
CA HIS A 199 10.70 0.48 15.82
C HIS A 199 12.20 0.36 15.53
N CYS A 200 12.59 -0.40 14.50
CA CYS A 200 14.01 -0.66 14.20
C CYS A 200 14.63 0.32 13.19
N GLN A 201 13.83 1.22 12.59
CA GLN A 201 14.27 2.20 11.58
C GLN A 201 14.87 1.60 10.30
N ILE A 202 14.80 0.28 10.13
CA ILE A 202 15.23 -0.37 8.89
C ILE A 202 14.21 -0.04 7.78
N PRO A 203 14.66 0.45 6.61
CA PRO A 203 13.78 0.76 5.49
C PRO A 203 13.31 -0.54 4.82
N ILE A 204 12.01 -0.69 4.65
CA ILE A 204 11.37 -1.87 4.07
C ILE A 204 10.67 -1.50 2.76
N CYS A 205 10.78 -2.38 1.76
CA CYS A 205 10.02 -2.31 0.53
C CYS A 205 8.58 -2.82 0.78
N LEU A 206 7.62 -1.92 0.64
CA LEU A 206 6.19 -2.18 0.75
C LEU A 206 5.66 -3.11 -0.34
N HIS A 207 6.34 -3.29 -1.48
CA HIS A 207 5.90 -4.23 -2.52
C HIS A 207 6.21 -5.67 -2.14
N CYS A 208 7.47 -5.99 -1.85
CA CYS A 208 7.91 -7.37 -1.59
C CYS A 208 7.92 -7.75 -0.10
N GLY A 209 7.96 -6.78 0.82
CA GLY A 209 8.01 -7.01 2.27
C GLY A 209 9.41 -7.26 2.84
N TYR A 210 10.46 -7.10 2.04
CA TYR A 210 11.87 -7.21 2.45
C TYR A 210 12.53 -5.83 2.54
N ASP A 211 13.82 -5.79 2.86
CA ASP A 211 14.60 -4.55 2.93
C ASP A 211 14.48 -3.71 1.66
N SER A 212 14.49 -2.39 1.83
CA SER A 212 14.44 -1.44 0.72
C SER A 212 15.62 -1.63 -0.23
N HIS A 213 15.31 -1.78 -1.52
CA HIS A 213 16.28 -2.12 -2.56
C HIS A 213 16.17 -1.13 -3.75
N PRO A 214 16.57 0.16 -3.58
CA PRO A 214 16.29 1.21 -4.57
C PRO A 214 16.96 1.01 -5.93
N ALA A 215 18.00 0.18 -6.00
CA ALA A 215 18.73 -0.12 -7.22
C ALA A 215 18.23 -1.38 -7.95
N LEU A 216 17.30 -2.12 -7.36
CA LEU A 216 16.84 -3.42 -7.85
C LEU A 216 15.31 -3.46 -7.94
N THR A 217 14.80 -4.23 -8.90
CA THR A 217 13.42 -4.69 -8.88
C THR A 217 13.19 -5.64 -7.72
N CYS A 218 11.94 -5.81 -7.30
CA CYS A 218 11.57 -6.80 -6.29
C CYS A 218 12.01 -8.21 -6.70
N GLU A 219 11.89 -8.55 -7.98
CA GLU A 219 12.28 -9.86 -8.52
C GLU A 219 13.79 -10.08 -8.45
N GLU A 220 14.60 -9.11 -8.87
CA GLU A 220 16.06 -9.18 -8.76
C GLU A 220 16.51 -9.34 -7.31
N ASN A 221 15.92 -8.56 -6.39
CA ASN A 221 16.22 -8.68 -4.97
C ASN A 221 15.88 -10.07 -4.41
N MET A 222 14.71 -10.62 -4.79
CA MET A 222 14.31 -11.96 -4.37
C MET A 222 15.25 -13.05 -4.91
N ASN A 223 15.69 -12.94 -6.16
CA ASN A 223 16.65 -13.88 -6.75
C ASN A 223 17.99 -13.85 -6.01
N LEU A 224 18.48 -12.67 -5.62
CA LEU A 224 19.70 -12.54 -4.81
C LEU A 224 19.54 -13.18 -3.43
N LEU A 225 18.41 -12.96 -2.75
CA LEU A 225 18.14 -13.58 -1.45
C LEU A 225 18.12 -15.11 -1.54
N ILE A 226 17.51 -15.66 -2.59
CA ILE A 226 17.49 -17.12 -2.81
C ILE A 226 18.91 -17.64 -3.06
N ALA A 227 19.70 -16.98 -3.92
CA ALA A 227 21.07 -17.39 -4.19
C ALA A 227 21.94 -17.41 -2.92
N LEU A 228 21.83 -16.37 -2.09
CA LEU A 228 22.53 -16.29 -0.81
C LEU A 228 22.14 -17.40 0.17
N ILE A 229 20.88 -17.85 0.15
CA ILE A 229 20.41 -18.96 0.99
C ILE A 229 20.94 -20.31 0.48
N VAL A 230 21.00 -20.50 -0.84
CA VAL A 230 21.48 -21.75 -1.46
C VAL A 230 22.99 -21.91 -1.31
N ASP A 231 23.74 -20.81 -1.25
CA ASP A 231 25.20 -20.82 -1.06
C ASP A 231 25.64 -20.94 0.42
N LEU A 232 24.71 -21.05 1.37
CA LEU A 232 25.04 -21.38 2.76
C LEU A 232 25.45 -22.87 2.84
N PRO A 233 26.69 -23.20 3.24
CA PRO A 233 27.07 -24.59 3.44
C PRO A 233 26.19 -25.21 4.53
N PHE A 234 25.56 -26.33 4.19
CA PHE A 234 24.77 -27.15 5.10
C PHE A 234 25.68 -27.66 6.23
N VAL A 235 25.81 -26.91 7.33
CA VAL A 235 26.51 -27.41 8.52
C VAL A 235 25.57 -28.40 9.20
N GLY A 236 25.81 -29.67 8.90
CA GLY A 236 25.09 -30.81 9.44
C GLY A 236 25.13 -30.87 10.97
N ALA A 237 24.07 -31.43 11.52
CA ALA A 237 23.86 -31.70 12.94
C ALA A 237 25.04 -32.42 13.60
N ALA A 238 25.45 -31.93 14.78
CA ALA A 238 26.13 -32.72 15.80
C ALA A 238 25.69 -32.27 17.19
N VAL A 239 25.01 -33.17 17.90
CA VAL A 239 24.69 -33.09 19.33
C VAL A 239 25.96 -33.45 20.12
N LEU A 240 26.33 -32.68 21.16
CA LEU A 240 26.59 -33.12 22.54
C LEU A 240 27.34 -32.06 23.39
N HIS A 241 26.83 -31.90 24.62
CA HIS A 241 27.40 -31.27 25.84
C HIS A 241 27.50 -29.74 25.95
N GLY A 242 26.64 -29.14 26.79
CA GLY A 242 26.87 -27.81 27.38
C GLY A 242 27.77 -27.87 28.63
N PRO A 243 27.82 -26.81 29.47
CA PRO A 243 27.44 -25.41 29.23
C PRO A 243 28.61 -24.43 29.48
N ARG A 244 28.62 -23.26 28.83
CA ARG A 244 29.05 -21.99 29.43
C ARG A 244 28.80 -20.81 28.48
N ASP A 245 28.12 -19.84 29.06
CA ASP A 245 27.78 -18.50 28.57
C ASP A 245 28.87 -17.82 27.73
N VAL A 246 28.51 -17.41 26.50
CA VAL A 246 28.79 -16.07 25.94
C VAL A 246 27.71 -15.78 24.90
N GLY A 247 26.99 -14.66 25.05
CA GLY A 247 25.92 -14.25 24.15
C GLY A 247 26.41 -13.95 22.73
N PHE A 248 25.83 -14.63 21.76
CA PHE A 248 25.76 -14.22 20.36
C PHE A 248 24.29 -14.30 19.95
N ILE A 249 23.76 -13.19 19.47
CA ILE A 249 22.38 -13.07 19.00
C ILE A 249 22.37 -13.65 17.59
N ASP A 250 21.90 -14.89 17.47
CA ASP A 250 21.61 -15.53 16.19
C ASP A 250 20.47 -14.77 15.50
N ALA A 251 20.77 -14.07 14.41
CA ALA A 251 19.77 -13.59 13.47
C ALA A 251 19.26 -14.79 12.64
N GLN A 252 18.38 -15.58 13.24
CA GLN A 252 17.61 -16.58 12.50
C GLN A 252 16.60 -15.85 11.63
N TYR A 253 16.88 -15.77 10.33
CA TYR A 253 15.89 -15.39 9.33
C TYR A 253 14.65 -16.31 9.47
N PRO A 254 13.43 -15.75 9.56
CA PRO A 254 12.24 -16.57 9.61
C PRO A 254 12.05 -17.33 8.28
N PRO A 255 11.46 -18.54 8.30
CA PRO A 255 11.25 -19.33 7.11
C PRO A 255 10.36 -18.59 6.10
N VAL A 256 10.78 -18.63 4.83
CA VAL A 256 10.08 -18.03 3.68
C VAL A 256 8.68 -18.63 3.58
N ASN A 257 7.68 -17.90 4.05
CA ASN A 257 6.30 -18.20 3.69
C ASN A 257 6.15 -17.93 2.19
N HIS A 258 5.90 -18.97 1.40
CA HIS A 258 5.55 -18.89 -0.02
C HIS A 258 4.28 -18.03 -0.21
N PHE A 259 4.44 -16.71 -0.26
CA PHE A 259 3.46 -15.80 -0.82
C PHE A 259 3.78 -15.65 -2.30
N GLN A 260 2.94 -16.27 -3.14
CA GLN A 260 2.90 -15.93 -4.57
C GLN A 260 2.62 -14.43 -4.70
N ILE A 261 3.65 -13.67 -5.05
CA ILE A 261 3.52 -12.27 -5.44
C ILE A 261 2.93 -12.29 -6.86
N ILE A 262 1.63 -12.05 -6.97
CA ILE A 262 1.02 -11.73 -8.27
C ILE A 262 1.32 -10.25 -8.52
N MET A 263 2.27 -9.99 -9.43
CA MET A 263 2.46 -8.67 -10.02
C MET A 263 1.23 -8.34 -10.88
N LEU A 264 0.50 -7.30 -10.51
CA LEU A 264 -0.55 -6.73 -11.35
C LEU A 264 0.08 -5.60 -12.18
N PHE A 265 0.13 -5.78 -13.50
CA PHE A 265 0.48 -4.77 -14.50
C PHE A 265 -0.63 -3.71 -14.63
#